data_AF-A0A5J9VNQ4-F1
#
_entry.id   AF-A0A5J9VNQ4-F1
#
_cell.length_a   1.000
_cell.length_b   1.000
_cell.length_c   1.000
_cell.angle_alpha   90.00
_cell.angle_beta   90.00
_cell.angle_gamma   90.00
#
_symmetry.space_group_name_H-M   'P 1'
#
loop_
_entity.id
_entity.type
_entity.pdbx_description
1 polymer ?
#
loop_
_entity_poly.entity_id
_entity_poly.type
_entity_poly.pdbx_seq_one_letter_code
_entity_poly.pdbx_strand_id
1 'polypeptide(L)'
;LLRPFPLHAHPASLPSPSGGARPQAELPRVELELELPSRATAAAPFDLAAAVCSHGLFMMAPNRWDPAGRALVRPLRLASDRSASVLARVAAHPARPGSVLLVSVQGAAALSPLDRDSILEQVRRMLRLSEEDERAVGEFQAMHAAAREAGFGRIFRSPTLFEDMVKCILLCNCQLSFALLSLSTPFMCVLCLVL
;
A
#
# COMPACT_ATOMS: atom_id res chain seq x y z
N LEU A 1 -2.80 -14.34 -56.09
CA LEU A 1 -4.24 -14.10 -56.30
C LEU A 1 -4.99 -14.41 -55.00
N LEU A 2 -5.11 -13.41 -54.12
CA LEU A 2 -5.92 -13.45 -52.92
C LEU A 2 -6.77 -12.17 -52.95
N ARG A 3 -8.10 -12.34 -53.04
CA ARG A 3 -9.07 -11.23 -53.09
C ARG A 3 -9.25 -10.64 -51.68
N PRO A 4 -9.40 -9.31 -51.53
CA PRO A 4 -9.71 -8.69 -50.25
C PRO A 4 -11.17 -8.92 -49.83
N PHE A 5 -11.37 -9.16 -48.53
CA PHE A 5 -12.68 -9.28 -47.87
C PHE A 5 -13.42 -7.92 -47.85
N PRO A 6 -14.76 -7.89 -48.00
CA PRO A 6 -15.52 -6.65 -47.92
C PRO A 6 -15.67 -6.16 -46.48
N LEU A 7 -15.44 -4.86 -46.28
CA LEU A 7 -15.74 -4.12 -45.06
C LEU A 7 -17.26 -4.16 -44.79
N HIS A 8 -17.66 -4.79 -43.68
CA HIS A 8 -19.03 -4.67 -43.18
C HIS A 8 -19.22 -3.32 -42.46
N ALA A 9 -20.33 -2.67 -42.80
CA ALA A 9 -20.77 -1.40 -42.24
C ALA A 9 -21.07 -1.51 -40.74
N HIS A 10 -20.68 -0.48 -40.00
CA HIS A 10 -21.05 -0.28 -38.59
C HIS A 10 -22.57 -0.12 -38.45
N PRO A 11 -23.25 -0.87 -37.56
CA PRO A 11 -24.58 -0.49 -37.10
C PRO A 11 -24.50 0.66 -36.10
N ALA A 12 -25.49 1.54 -36.18
CA ALA A 12 -25.62 2.80 -35.47
C ALA A 12 -25.48 2.68 -33.95
N SER A 13 -24.75 3.64 -33.38
CA SER A 13 -24.53 3.83 -31.95
C SER A 13 -25.86 4.06 -31.21
N LEU A 14 -26.19 3.19 -30.26
CA LEU A 14 -27.22 3.45 -29.26
C LEU A 14 -26.71 4.51 -28.27
N PRO A 15 -27.56 5.44 -27.79
CA PRO A 15 -27.15 6.44 -26.81
C PRO A 15 -26.82 5.77 -25.47
N SER A 16 -25.62 6.04 -24.97
CA SER A 16 -25.16 5.62 -23.64
C SER A 16 -26.09 6.19 -22.56
N PRO A 17 -26.52 5.40 -21.56
CA PRO A 17 -27.25 5.94 -20.43
C PRO A 17 -26.31 6.85 -19.63
N SER A 18 -26.64 8.13 -19.57
CA SER A 18 -26.04 9.11 -18.67
C SER A 18 -26.32 8.69 -17.22
N GLY A 19 -25.42 7.86 -16.68
CA GLY A 19 -25.38 7.52 -15.27
C GLY A 19 -24.94 8.74 -14.48
N GLY A 20 -25.89 9.52 -13.98
CA GLY A 20 -25.62 10.54 -12.99
C GLY A 20 -24.89 9.91 -11.81
N ALA A 21 -23.68 10.40 -11.52
CA ALA A 21 -22.93 10.04 -10.34
C ALA A 21 -23.80 10.38 -9.12
N ARG A 22 -24.37 9.37 -8.47
CA ARG A 22 -24.92 9.55 -7.13
C ARG A 22 -23.78 10.09 -6.25
N PRO A 23 -24.00 11.16 -5.46
CA PRO A 23 -23.01 11.56 -4.48
C PRO A 23 -22.79 10.38 -3.55
N GLN A 24 -21.58 9.81 -3.58
CA GLN A 24 -21.17 8.81 -2.60
C GLN A 24 -21.17 9.54 -1.26
N ALA A 25 -22.05 9.13 -0.34
CA ALA A 25 -22.03 9.64 1.02
C ALA A 25 -20.62 9.40 1.59
N GLU A 26 -19.94 10.48 1.93
CA GLU A 26 -18.57 10.42 2.43
C GLU A 26 -18.60 9.63 3.75
N LEU A 27 -18.02 8.44 3.74
CA LEU A 27 -17.96 7.60 4.93
C LEU A 27 -17.18 8.35 6.02
N PRO A 28 -17.58 8.21 7.30
CA PRO A 28 -16.82 8.81 8.39
C PRO A 28 -15.37 8.32 8.33
N ARG A 29 -14.43 9.26 8.50
CA ARG A 29 -13.00 8.99 8.46
C ARG A 29 -12.27 9.66 9.62
N VAL A 30 -11.27 8.97 10.14
CA VAL A 30 -10.32 9.53 11.10
C VAL A 30 -8.98 9.70 10.41
N GLU A 31 -8.40 10.90 10.50
CA GLU A 31 -7.07 11.20 9.98
C GLU A 31 -6.05 11.13 11.09
N LEU A 32 -4.99 10.36 10.87
CA LEU A 32 -3.83 10.27 11.75
C LEU A 32 -2.60 10.74 10.98
N GLU A 33 -1.70 11.41 11.67
CA GLU A 33 -0.43 11.86 11.11
C GLU A 33 0.71 11.00 11.64
N LEU A 34 1.58 10.57 10.74
CA LEU A 34 2.78 9.83 11.07
C LEU A 34 3.99 10.65 10.64
N GLU A 35 4.72 11.17 11.63
CA GLU A 35 6.00 11.81 11.37
C GLU A 35 7.03 10.80 10.86
N LEU A 36 7.77 11.22 9.84
CA LEU A 36 8.88 10.45 9.30
C LEU A 36 10.14 10.74 10.12
N PRO A 37 10.97 9.72 10.38
CA PRO A 37 12.24 9.89 11.08
C PRO A 37 13.17 10.85 10.33
N SER A 38 14.06 11.49 11.09
CA SER A 38 14.96 12.50 10.54
C SER A 38 16.00 11.84 9.62
N ARG A 39 16.22 12.44 8.44
CA ARG A 39 17.23 11.98 7.49
C ARG A 39 18.44 12.91 7.49
N ALA A 40 19.62 12.35 7.18
CA ALA A 40 20.81 13.14 6.92
C ALA A 40 20.54 14.15 5.78
N THR A 41 21.08 15.36 5.90
CA THR A 41 20.81 16.52 5.01
C THR A 41 21.12 16.28 3.53
N ALA A 42 21.95 15.29 3.19
CA ALA A 42 22.29 14.93 1.82
C ALA A 42 21.43 13.78 1.24
N ALA A 43 20.51 13.21 2.03
CA ALA A 43 19.65 12.13 1.58
C ALA A 43 18.44 12.68 0.80
N ALA A 44 18.02 11.93 -0.22
CA ALA A 44 16.78 12.23 -0.94
C ALA A 44 15.57 12.25 0.03
N PRO A 45 14.52 13.03 -0.26
CA PRO A 45 13.29 13.01 0.54
C PRO A 45 12.65 11.61 0.53
N PHE A 46 11.83 11.32 1.52
CA PHE A 46 11.09 10.06 1.57
C PHE A 46 10.08 9.98 0.42
N ASP A 47 10.16 8.92 -0.39
CA ASP A 47 9.16 8.59 -1.41
C ASP A 47 8.36 7.34 -0.98
N LEU A 48 7.08 7.53 -0.72
CA LEU A 48 6.17 6.47 -0.31
C LEU A 48 6.01 5.38 -1.39
N ALA A 49 5.95 5.77 -2.66
CA ALA A 49 5.82 4.82 -3.76
C ALA A 49 7.09 3.98 -3.89
N ALA A 50 8.28 4.59 -3.78
CA ALA A 50 9.53 3.84 -3.78
C ALA A 50 9.63 2.87 -2.59
N ALA A 51 9.17 3.30 -1.41
CA ALA A 51 9.16 2.45 -0.22
C ALA A 51 8.20 1.26 -0.38
N VAL A 52 6.93 1.51 -0.74
CA VAL A 52 5.88 0.48 -0.86
C VAL A 52 6.13 -0.43 -2.06
N CYS A 53 6.42 0.14 -3.23
CA CYS A 53 6.59 -0.60 -4.48
C CYS A 53 8.02 -1.12 -4.71
N SER A 54 8.80 -1.24 -3.64
CA SER A 54 10.19 -1.72 -3.66
C SER A 54 10.37 -3.13 -4.21
N HIS A 55 9.38 -4.02 -4.03
CA HIS A 55 9.37 -5.41 -4.50
C HIS A 55 7.95 -6.00 -4.48
N GLY A 56 7.76 -7.25 -4.90
CA GLY A 56 6.43 -7.85 -5.12
C GLY A 56 5.45 -7.92 -3.94
N LEU A 57 5.88 -7.69 -2.70
CA LEU A 57 5.05 -7.91 -1.50
C LEU A 57 3.85 -6.96 -1.37
N PHE A 58 3.92 -5.76 -1.95
CA PHE A 58 2.77 -4.83 -1.97
C PHE A 58 1.63 -5.29 -2.88
N MET A 59 1.90 -6.20 -3.82
CA MET A 59 0.88 -6.75 -4.73
C MET A 59 0.11 -7.92 -4.09
N MET A 60 0.61 -8.47 -2.98
CA MET A 60 -0.04 -9.58 -2.28
C MET A 60 -1.13 -9.06 -1.35
N ALA A 61 -2.28 -9.75 -1.34
CA ALA A 61 -3.32 -9.49 -0.36
C ALA A 61 -2.74 -9.47 1.08
N PRO A 62 -3.29 -8.61 1.96
CA PRO A 62 -4.42 -7.73 1.74
C PRO A 62 -4.02 -6.32 1.23
N ASN A 63 -2.79 -6.15 0.73
CA ASN A 63 -2.32 -4.86 0.23
C ASN A 63 -2.98 -4.49 -1.11
N ARG A 64 -3.29 -3.21 -1.30
CA ARG A 64 -3.58 -2.62 -2.61
C ARG A 64 -2.83 -1.30 -2.76
N TRP A 65 -2.19 -1.13 -3.91
CA TRP A 65 -1.61 0.16 -4.29
C TRP A 65 -2.61 0.92 -5.18
N ASP A 66 -2.92 2.16 -4.80
CA ASP A 66 -3.67 3.13 -5.62
C ASP A 66 -2.66 4.00 -6.38
N PRO A 67 -2.46 3.79 -7.70
CA PRO A 67 -1.46 4.55 -8.46
C PRO A 67 -1.84 6.01 -8.62
N ALA A 68 -3.14 6.32 -8.77
CA ALA A 68 -3.62 7.67 -9.02
C ALA A 68 -3.40 8.54 -7.78
N GLY A 69 -3.74 8.02 -6.62
CA GLY A 69 -3.58 8.72 -5.36
C GLY A 69 -2.28 8.42 -4.61
N ARG A 70 -1.33 7.71 -5.25
CA ARG A 70 -0.03 7.25 -4.70
C ARG A 70 -0.13 6.77 -3.25
N ALA A 71 -1.04 5.82 -3.01
CA ALA A 71 -1.38 5.40 -1.66
C ALA A 71 -1.45 3.89 -1.49
N LEU A 72 -1.05 3.43 -0.30
CA LEU A 72 -1.27 2.07 0.15
C LEU A 72 -2.64 2.00 0.83
N VAL A 73 -3.49 1.08 0.38
CA VAL A 73 -4.78 0.79 0.98
C VAL A 73 -4.77 -0.65 1.48
N ARG A 74 -5.04 -0.84 2.78
CA ARG A 74 -5.16 -2.18 3.38
C ARG A 74 -5.93 -2.16 4.70
N PRO A 75 -6.49 -3.29 5.14
CA PRO A 75 -6.93 -3.45 6.51
C PRO A 75 -5.74 -3.43 7.49
N LEU A 76 -5.93 -2.76 8.62
CA LEU A 76 -5.04 -2.75 9.79
C LEU A 76 -5.84 -3.17 11.03
N ARG A 77 -5.21 -3.98 11.90
CA ARG A 77 -5.88 -4.53 13.08
C ARG A 77 -6.00 -3.49 14.18
N LEU A 78 -7.09 -3.56 14.94
CA LEU A 78 -7.27 -2.79 16.16
C LEU A 78 -6.55 -3.49 17.33
N ALA A 79 -6.11 -2.71 18.30
CA ALA A 79 -5.50 -3.23 19.52
C ALA A 79 -6.58 -3.55 20.57
N SER A 80 -7.68 -2.80 20.58
CA SER A 80 -8.83 -3.00 21.45
C SER A 80 -9.60 -4.31 21.13
N ASP A 81 -9.64 -4.70 19.86
CA ASP A 81 -10.15 -5.99 19.40
C ASP A 81 -9.26 -6.51 18.25
N ARG A 82 -8.47 -7.55 18.55
CA ARG A 82 -7.52 -8.13 17.59
C ARG A 82 -8.19 -8.87 16.44
N SER A 83 -9.48 -9.17 16.55
CA SER A 83 -10.28 -9.79 15.49
C SER A 83 -10.86 -8.73 14.55
N ALA A 84 -10.90 -7.47 14.97
CA ALA A 84 -11.39 -6.36 14.18
C ALA A 84 -10.26 -5.72 13.35
N SER A 85 -10.61 -5.30 12.14
CA SER A 85 -9.73 -4.54 11.26
C SER A 85 -10.47 -3.34 10.67
N VAL A 86 -9.73 -2.26 10.46
CA VAL A 86 -10.22 -1.04 9.80
C VAL A 86 -9.47 -0.80 8.50
N LEU A 87 -10.15 -0.29 7.48
CA LEU A 87 -9.54 0.01 6.20
C LEU A 87 -8.74 1.32 6.31
N ALA A 88 -7.42 1.22 6.16
CA ALA A 88 -6.51 2.35 6.22
C ALA A 88 -5.98 2.70 4.83
N ARG A 89 -5.93 4.00 4.53
CA ARG A 89 -5.26 4.58 3.36
C ARG A 89 -4.06 5.40 3.83
N VAL A 90 -2.86 5.01 3.42
CA VAL A 90 -1.59 5.68 3.74
C VAL A 90 -1.09 6.42 2.51
N ALA A 91 -0.89 7.73 2.63
CA ALA A 91 -0.40 8.60 1.57
C ALA A 91 0.59 9.63 2.10
N ALA A 92 1.33 10.31 1.21
CA ALA A 92 2.10 11.49 1.60
C ALA A 92 1.14 12.60 2.08
N HIS A 93 1.54 13.34 3.12
CA HIS A 93 0.74 14.46 3.61
C HIS A 93 0.70 15.59 2.56
N PRO A 94 -0.48 16.15 2.23
CA PRO A 94 -0.61 17.12 1.13
C PRO A 94 0.17 18.41 1.39
N ALA A 95 0.21 18.90 2.64
CA ALA A 95 0.93 20.13 3.00
C ALA A 95 2.39 19.91 3.44
N ARG A 96 2.79 18.66 3.74
CA ARG A 96 4.12 18.32 4.29
C ARG A 96 4.67 17.06 3.63
N PRO A 97 4.72 17.02 2.28
CA PRO A 97 5.19 15.85 1.56
C PRO A 97 6.65 15.58 1.92
N GLY A 98 6.98 14.32 2.22
CA GLY A 98 8.35 13.90 2.56
C GLY A 98 8.74 14.03 4.04
N SER A 99 7.89 14.65 4.88
CA SER A 99 8.12 14.72 6.34
C SER A 99 7.00 14.06 7.15
N VAL A 100 5.77 14.00 6.61
CA VAL A 100 4.63 13.40 7.30
C VAL A 100 3.86 12.52 6.32
N LEU A 101 3.37 11.38 6.82
CA LEU A 101 2.37 10.55 6.14
C LEU A 101 1.00 10.80 6.74
N LEU A 102 -0.01 10.85 5.88
CA LEU A 102 -1.41 10.89 6.26
C LEU A 102 -1.96 9.45 6.23
N VAL A 103 -2.48 9.00 7.37
CA VAL A 103 -3.17 7.71 7.51
C VAL A 103 -4.65 7.98 7.73
N SER A 104 -5.45 7.79 6.68
CA SER A 104 -6.90 7.96 6.72
C SER A 104 -7.57 6.61 7.00
N VAL A 105 -8.24 6.50 8.15
CA VAL A 105 -8.98 5.31 8.58
C VAL A 105 -10.45 5.48 8.22
N GLN A 106 -10.97 4.59 7.38
CA GLN A 106 -12.33 4.66 6.85
C GLN A 106 -13.33 3.90 7.72
N GLY A 107 -14.57 4.37 7.76
CA GLY A 107 -15.68 3.69 8.43
C GLY A 107 -15.67 3.80 9.95
N ALA A 108 -14.77 4.61 10.51
CA ALA A 108 -14.68 4.88 11.95
C ALA A 108 -15.07 6.34 12.23
N ALA A 109 -15.99 6.56 13.17
CA ALA A 109 -16.30 7.91 13.65
C ALA A 109 -15.25 8.41 14.66
N ALA A 110 -14.68 7.50 15.44
CA ALA A 110 -13.60 7.78 16.37
C ALA A 110 -12.72 6.53 16.55
N LEU A 111 -11.46 6.74 16.93
CA LEU A 111 -10.53 5.70 17.34
C LEU A 111 -10.06 5.98 18.77
N SER A 112 -9.96 4.92 19.58
CA SER A 112 -9.34 4.99 20.90
C SER A 112 -7.86 5.39 20.77
N PRO A 113 -7.25 6.04 21.78
CA PRO A 113 -5.81 6.34 21.75
C PRO A 113 -4.95 5.09 21.49
N LEU A 114 -5.30 3.97 22.12
CA LEU A 114 -4.63 2.68 21.95
C LEU A 114 -4.67 2.19 20.49
N ASP A 115 -5.81 2.31 19.83
CA ASP A 115 -5.96 1.89 18.43
C ASP A 115 -5.23 2.83 17.46
N ARG A 116 -5.21 4.13 17.74
CA ARG A 116 -4.43 5.11 16.96
C ARG A 116 -2.95 4.75 16.98
N ASP A 117 -2.41 4.53 18.18
CA ASP A 117 -1.00 4.18 18.35
C ASP A 117 -0.67 2.85 17.67
N SER A 118 -1.54 1.84 17.83
CA SER A 118 -1.37 0.54 17.19
C SER A 118 -1.40 0.60 15.65
N ILE A 119 -2.28 1.42 15.08
CA ILE A 119 -2.37 1.65 13.63
C ILE A 119 -1.09 2.32 13.12
N LEU A 120 -0.64 3.38 13.80
CA LEU A 120 0.59 4.08 13.43
C LEU A 120 1.81 3.17 13.55
N GLU A 121 1.87 2.31 14.56
CA GLU A 121 2.98 1.36 14.74
C GLU A 121 3.00 0.28 13.65
N GLN A 122 1.83 -0.23 13.25
CA GLN A 122 1.74 -1.12 12.09
C GLN A 122 2.26 -0.45 10.81
N VAL A 123 1.94 0.83 10.58
CA VAL A 123 2.45 1.58 9.43
C VAL A 123 3.96 1.83 9.53
N ARG A 124 4.47 2.21 10.70
CA ARG A 124 5.91 2.37 10.95
C ARG A 124 6.68 1.10 10.63
N ARG A 125 6.18 -0.04 11.10
CA ARG A 125 6.76 -1.35 10.80
C ARG A 125 6.75 -1.64 9.31
N MET A 126 5.59 -1.52 8.65
CA MET A 126 5.45 -1.83 7.23
C MET A 126 6.43 -1.04 6.36
N LEU A 127 6.62 0.23 6.71
CA LEU A 127 7.46 1.17 5.97
C LEU A 127 8.88 1.29 6.53
N ARG A 128 9.25 0.54 7.58
CA ARG A 128 10.58 0.60 8.21
C ARG A 128 10.99 2.04 8.55
N LEU A 129 10.20 2.67 9.43
CA LEU A 129 10.31 4.09 9.79
C LEU A 129 10.96 4.30 11.17
N SER A 130 11.89 3.46 11.58
CA SER A 130 12.70 3.71 12.78
C SER A 130 14.00 4.45 12.45
N GLU A 131 14.61 5.08 13.46
CA GLU A 131 15.95 5.68 13.33
C GLU A 131 17.02 4.64 12.95
N GLU A 132 16.85 3.38 13.37
CA GLU A 132 17.71 2.28 12.95
C GLU A 132 17.54 1.94 11.47
N ASP A 133 16.30 1.92 10.99
CA ASP A 133 16.01 1.70 9.57
C ASP A 133 16.59 2.83 8.69
N GLU A 134 16.49 4.10 9.12
CA GLU A 134 17.10 5.22 8.38
C GLU A 134 18.62 5.10 8.32
N ARG A 135 19.26 4.72 9.44
CA ARG A 135 20.71 4.47 9.47
C ARG A 135 21.10 3.36 8.51
N ALA A 136 20.40 2.23 8.55
CA ALA A 136 20.67 1.09 7.68
C ALA A 136 20.51 1.45 6.19
N VAL A 137 19.48 2.23 5.84
CA VAL A 137 19.30 2.75 4.47
C VAL A 137 20.44 3.68 4.09
N GLY A 138 20.85 4.58 4.99
CA GLY A 138 21.96 5.51 4.77
C GLY A 138 23.30 4.81 4.55
N GLU A 139 23.62 3.80 5.37
CA GLU A 139 24.82 2.97 5.22
C GLU A 139 24.82 2.22 3.89
N PHE A 140 23.69 1.61 3.51
CA PHE A 140 23.54 0.95 2.22
C PHE A 140 23.77 1.91 1.04
N GLN A 141 23.18 3.11 1.09
CA GLN A 141 23.31 4.11 0.04
C GLN A 141 24.70 4.74 -0.02
N ALA A 142 25.42 4.81 1.10
CA ALA A 142 26.82 5.24 1.14
C ALA A 142 27.74 4.24 0.41
N MET A 143 27.45 2.94 0.50
CA MET A 143 28.18 1.89 -0.22
C MET A 143 27.79 1.78 -1.70
N HIS A 144 26.56 2.19 -2.06
CA HIS A 144 26.00 2.00 -3.40
C HIS A 144 25.44 3.31 -3.98
N ALA A 145 26.27 4.06 -4.70
CA ALA A 145 25.90 5.35 -5.30
C ALA A 145 24.67 5.28 -6.23
N ALA A 146 24.56 4.23 -7.06
CA ALA A 146 23.39 4.03 -7.93
C ALA A 146 22.09 3.82 -7.12
N ALA A 147 22.17 3.13 -5.98
CA ALA A 147 21.02 2.95 -5.11
C ALA A 147 20.63 4.28 -4.43
N ARG A 148 21.61 5.09 -4.04
CA ARG A 148 21.38 6.44 -3.51
C ARG A 148 20.68 7.33 -4.55
N GLU A 149 21.17 7.35 -5.77
CA GLU A 149 20.59 8.14 -6.87
C GLU A 149 19.16 7.69 -7.22
N ALA A 150 18.88 6.39 -7.16
CA ALA A 150 17.56 5.84 -7.38
C ALA A 150 16.61 5.92 -6.15
N GLY A 151 17.09 6.39 -4.99
CA GLY A 151 16.33 6.39 -3.73
C GLY A 151 16.01 4.99 -3.19
N PHE A 152 16.77 3.96 -3.61
CA PHE A 152 16.57 2.57 -3.26
C PHE A 152 17.25 2.20 -1.92
N GLY A 153 16.78 1.13 -1.27
CA GLY A 153 17.35 0.60 -0.04
C GLY A 153 16.33 0.29 1.06
N ARG A 154 15.12 0.85 0.95
CA ARG A 154 14.01 0.55 1.87
C ARG A 154 13.21 -0.64 1.37
N ILE A 155 12.98 -1.61 2.25
CA ILE A 155 12.23 -2.82 1.94
C ILE A 155 10.89 -2.79 2.69
N PHE A 156 9.79 -2.78 1.92
CA PHE A 156 8.44 -2.90 2.48
C PHE A 156 8.25 -4.24 3.20
N ARG A 157 7.43 -4.27 4.25
CA ARG A 157 7.08 -5.52 4.95
C ARG A 157 5.63 -5.51 5.40
N SER A 158 5.14 -6.64 5.88
CA SER A 158 3.80 -6.77 6.44
C SER A 158 3.72 -6.19 7.86
N PRO A 159 2.54 -5.78 8.34
CA PRO A 159 2.37 -5.18 9.67
C PRO A 159 2.60 -6.17 10.81
N THR A 160 2.75 -7.47 10.52
CA THR A 160 3.12 -8.49 11.53
C THR A 160 4.12 -9.49 10.99
N LEU A 161 4.84 -10.14 11.91
CA LEU A 161 5.75 -11.24 11.57
C LEU A 161 4.98 -12.45 11.01
N PHE A 162 3.79 -12.72 11.55
CA PHE A 162 2.94 -13.80 11.06
C PHE A 162 2.60 -13.64 9.57
N GLU A 163 2.14 -12.44 9.16
CA GLU A 163 1.84 -12.17 7.75
C GLU A 163 3.10 -12.25 6.87
N ASP A 164 4.25 -11.78 7.36
CA ASP A 164 5.54 -11.96 6.66
C ASP A 164 5.86 -13.46 6.47
N MET A 165 5.72 -14.29 7.51
CA MET A 165 5.98 -15.73 7.44
C MET A 165 5.05 -16.45 6.46
N VAL A 166 3.75 -16.17 6.52
CA VAL A 166 2.76 -16.75 5.60
C VAL A 166 3.09 -16.37 4.17
N LYS A 167 3.37 -15.09 3.89
CA LYS A 167 3.75 -14.65 2.54
C LYS A 167 5.06 -15.30 2.09
N CYS A 168 6.07 -15.41 2.95
CA CYS A 168 7.32 -16.10 2.63
C CYS A 168 7.07 -17.57 2.25
N ILE A 169 6.30 -18.33 3.04
CA ILE A 169 5.98 -19.74 2.74
C ILE A 169 5.27 -19.89 1.39
N LEU A 170 4.34 -18.97 1.09
CA LEU A 170 3.60 -18.96 -0.17
C LEU A 170 4.48 -18.56 -1.36
N LEU A 171 5.47 -17.70 -1.16
CA LEU A 171 6.44 -17.31 -2.19
C LEU A 171 7.50 -18.39 -2.43
N CYS A 172 7.93 -19.13 -1.40
CA CYS A 172 8.95 -20.16 -1.53
C CYS A 172 8.50 -21.39 -2.34
N ASN A 173 7.19 -21.60 -2.51
CA ASN A 173 6.62 -22.78 -3.18
C ASN A 173 5.94 -22.47 -4.53
N CYS A 174 6.05 -21.24 -5.05
CA CYS A 174 5.39 -20.83 -6.29
C CYS A 174 6.30 -19.90 -7.11
N GLN A 175 6.24 -19.99 -8.45
CA GLN A 175 6.76 -18.91 -9.29
C GLN A 175 6.00 -17.62 -8.93
N LEU A 176 6.72 -16.49 -8.81
CA LEU A 176 6.15 -15.20 -8.38
C LEU A 176 4.89 -14.81 -9.18
N SER A 177 4.85 -15.13 -10.49
CA SER A 177 3.71 -14.96 -11.36
C SER A 177 2.45 -15.72 -10.91
N PHE A 178 2.61 -16.96 -10.42
CA PHE A 178 1.51 -17.80 -9.94
C PHE A 178 1.00 -17.35 -8.57
N ALA A 179 1.90 -16.98 -7.65
CA ALA A 179 1.54 -16.50 -6.32
C ALA A 179 0.72 -15.20 -6.39
N LEU A 180 1.10 -14.25 -7.26
CA LEU A 180 0.36 -13.00 -7.42
C LEU A 180 -1.04 -13.20 -8.01
N LEU A 181 -1.20 -14.11 -8.98
CA LEU A 181 -2.51 -14.43 -9.55
C LEU A 181 -3.43 -15.13 -8.54
N SER A 182 -2.88 -16.05 -7.72
CA SER A 182 -3.67 -16.83 -6.76
C SER A 182 -3.91 -16.14 -5.41
N LEU A 183 -3.14 -15.11 -5.03
CA LEU A 183 -3.36 -14.33 -3.81
C LEU A 183 -4.15 -13.05 -4.03
N SER A 184 -4.42 -12.71 -5.29
CA SER A 184 -5.34 -11.64 -5.67
C SER A 184 -6.82 -12.07 -5.59
N THR A 185 -7.09 -13.36 -5.41
CA THR A 185 -8.45 -13.91 -5.25
C THR A 185 -8.94 -13.83 -3.79
N PRO A 186 -10.25 -13.62 -3.57
CA PRO A 186 -10.80 -13.33 -2.24
C PRO A 186 -10.70 -14.47 -1.23
N PHE A 187 -10.41 -15.71 -1.66
CA PHE A 187 -10.41 -16.89 -0.81
C PHE A 187 -9.28 -16.90 0.24
N MET A 188 -8.08 -16.40 -0.11
CA MET A 188 -6.97 -16.24 0.85
C MET A 188 -7.10 -14.98 1.72
N CYS A 189 -7.88 -13.99 1.27
CA CYS A 189 -8.15 -12.77 2.02
C CYS A 189 -8.87 -13.09 3.34
N VAL A 190 -9.75 -14.10 3.35
CA VAL A 190 -10.47 -14.55 4.54
C VAL A 190 -9.52 -15.16 5.58
N LEU A 191 -8.49 -15.91 5.17
CA LEU A 191 -7.56 -16.53 6.13
C LEU A 191 -6.67 -15.51 6.86
N CYS A 192 -6.29 -14.40 6.21
CA CYS A 192 -5.53 -13.32 6.84
C CYS A 192 -6.41 -12.29 7.59
N LEU A 193 -7.71 -12.21 7.31
CA LEU A 193 -8.66 -11.37 8.05
C LEU A 193 -9.21 -12.06 9.31
N VAL A 194 -9.16 -13.39 9.35
CA VAL A 194 -9.69 -14.22 10.47
C VAL A 194 -8.58 -14.65 11.45
N LEU A 195 -7.29 -14.43 11.14
CA LEU A 195 -6.13 -14.73 11.99
C LEU A 195 -5.28 -13.49 12.30
#